data_AF-A0A3M1IRZ1-F1
#
_entry.id   AF-A0A3M1IRZ1-F1
#
_cell.length_a   1.000
_cell.length_b   1.000
_cell.length_c   1.000
_cell.angle_alpha   90.00
_cell.angle_beta   90.00
_cell.angle_gamma   90.00
#
_symmetry.space_group_name_H-M   'P 1'
#
loop_
_entity.id
_entity.type
_entity.pdbx_description
1 polymer ?
#
loop_
_entity_poly.entity_id
_entity_poly.type
_entity_poly.pdbx_seq_one_letter_code
_entity_poly.pdbx_strand_id
1 'polypeptide(L)'
;MKRIVLGATAALAMMGATAASAGTLDEVKARGELICIVNTGLPGFSYTDESGKWKGFDVDHCHATAAAIFGDPSKVKFKPATGKTRFTILNSGEGDVI
;
A
#
# COMPACT_ATOMS: atom_id res chain seq x y z
N MET A 1 20.35 58.29 26.17
CA MET A 1 20.11 57.34 27.28
C MET A 1 19.14 56.28 26.79
N LYS A 2 19.61 55.03 26.74
CA LYS A 2 18.89 53.83 26.27
C LYS A 2 17.79 53.46 27.28
N ARG A 3 16.55 53.28 26.83
CA ARG A 3 15.59 52.38 27.46
C ARG A 3 14.94 51.52 26.37
N ILE A 4 15.55 50.35 26.20
CA ILE A 4 15.03 49.21 25.47
C ILE A 4 13.83 48.70 26.25
N VAL A 5 12.63 48.72 25.64
CA VAL A 5 11.50 47.93 26.14
C VAL A 5 11.53 46.61 25.38
N LEU A 6 11.84 45.58 26.14
CA LEU A 6 12.02 44.19 25.77
C LEU A 6 10.69 43.44 25.99
N GLY A 7 10.31 42.53 25.08
CA GLY A 7 9.26 41.53 25.28
C GLY A 7 7.99 41.82 24.46
N ALA A 8 7.43 40.91 23.67
CA ALA A 8 7.63 39.47 23.56
C ALA A 8 7.47 39.04 22.10
N THR A 9 8.59 38.74 21.44
CA THR A 9 8.63 37.99 20.18
C THR A 9 9.19 36.61 20.48
N ALA A 10 8.33 35.63 20.77
CA ALA A 10 8.69 34.22 20.65
C ALA A 10 7.44 33.34 20.77
N ALA A 11 7.42 32.30 19.94
CA ALA A 11 6.45 31.20 19.89
C ALA A 11 5.22 31.37 19.00
N LEU A 12 5.40 31.83 17.74
CA LEU A 12 4.60 31.22 16.68
C LEU A 12 5.14 29.80 16.48
N ALA A 13 4.31 28.84 16.86
CA ALA A 13 4.60 27.43 16.86
C ALA A 13 5.15 26.96 15.51
N MET A 14 6.34 26.36 15.55
CA MET A 14 6.78 25.44 14.53
C MET A 14 5.94 24.15 14.62
N MET A 15 4.67 24.21 14.24
CA MET A 15 3.99 23.03 13.70
C MET A 15 4.49 22.87 12.27
N GLY A 16 5.71 22.37 12.13
CA GLY A 16 6.11 21.72 10.89
C GLY A 16 5.11 20.60 10.67
N ALA A 17 4.23 20.77 9.68
CA ALA A 17 3.40 19.69 9.20
C ALA A 17 4.37 18.62 8.68
N THR A 18 4.63 17.60 9.49
CA THR A 18 5.20 16.36 8.98
C THR A 18 4.16 15.85 8.01
N ALA A 19 4.40 16.03 6.71
CA ALA A 19 3.68 15.29 5.69
C ALA A 19 4.01 13.82 5.94
N ALA A 20 3.22 13.17 6.79
CA ALA A 20 3.29 11.74 7.03
C ALA A 20 2.81 11.07 5.75
N SER A 21 3.72 10.88 4.80
CA SER A 21 3.52 9.87 3.77
C SER A 21 3.60 8.54 4.51
N ALA A 22 2.47 8.03 4.96
CA ALA A 22 2.41 6.65 5.41
C ALA A 22 3.00 5.79 4.29
N GLY A 23 3.98 4.95 4.60
CA GLY A 23 4.52 4.05 3.59
C GLY A 23 3.43 3.06 3.18
N THR A 24 3.51 2.50 1.98
CA THR A 24 2.57 1.45 1.52
C THR A 24 2.41 0.35 2.58
N LEU A 25 3.49 -0.04 3.26
CA LEU A 25 3.43 -1.03 4.34
C LEU A 25 2.58 -0.59 5.54
N ASP A 26 2.63 0.69 5.92
CA ASP A 26 1.82 1.22 7.02
C ASP A 26 0.34 1.23 6.66
N GLU A 27 0.01 1.61 5.41
CA GLU A 27 -1.35 1.58 4.89
C GLU A 27 -1.90 0.15 4.82
N VAL A 28 -1.09 -0.80 4.33
CA VAL A 28 -1.42 -2.23 4.29
C VAL A 28 -1.66 -2.76 5.70
N LYS A 29 -0.79 -2.44 6.66
CA LYS A 29 -0.95 -2.87 8.07
C LYS A 29 -2.17 -2.25 8.72
N ALA A 30 -2.43 -0.97 8.50
CA ALA A 30 -3.60 -0.27 9.03
C ALA A 30 -4.91 -0.84 8.46
N ARG A 31 -4.92 -1.22 7.18
CA ARG A 31 -6.06 -1.85 6.51
C ARG A 31 -6.24 -3.32 6.89
N GLY A 32 -5.16 -4.03 7.23
CA GLY A 32 -5.18 -5.43 7.64
C GLY A 32 -5.28 -6.43 6.48
N GLU A 33 -5.10 -5.98 5.23
CA GLU A 33 -5.05 -6.82 4.03
C GLU A 33 -4.12 -6.20 2.96
N LEU A 34 -3.38 -7.05 2.25
CA LEU A 34 -2.61 -6.70 1.06
C LEU A 34 -3.50 -6.74 -0.18
N ILE A 35 -3.63 -5.63 -0.89
CA ILE A 35 -4.27 -5.55 -2.20
C ILE A 35 -3.22 -5.79 -3.28
N CYS A 36 -3.11 -7.04 -3.72
CA CYS A 36 -2.10 -7.46 -4.68
C CYS A 36 -2.67 -7.44 -6.11
N ILE A 37 -2.01 -6.72 -7.00
CA ILE A 37 -2.41 -6.65 -8.41
C ILE A 37 -1.92 -7.91 -9.10
N VAL A 38 -2.81 -8.62 -9.79
CA VAL A 38 -2.50 -9.86 -10.50
C VAL A 38 -2.95 -9.78 -11.94
N ASN A 39 -2.34 -10.60 -12.80
CA ASN A 39 -2.74 -10.68 -14.20
C ASN A 39 -4.16 -11.25 -14.33
N THR A 40 -4.94 -10.72 -15.28
CA THR A 40 -6.27 -11.25 -15.59
C THR A 40 -6.17 -12.49 -16.48
N GLY A 41 -5.90 -13.66 -15.88
CA GLY A 41 -6.05 -14.95 -16.57
C GLY A 41 -4.87 -15.33 -17.46
N LEU A 42 -3.68 -15.43 -16.87
CA LEU A 42 -2.49 -16.02 -17.48
C LEU A 42 -2.13 -17.32 -16.75
N PRO A 43 -2.47 -18.51 -17.30
CA PRO A 43 -2.15 -19.79 -16.67
C PRO A 43 -0.67 -19.92 -16.31
N GLY A 44 -0.39 -20.41 -15.10
CA GLY A 44 0.96 -20.43 -14.51
C GLY A 44 1.32 -19.19 -13.70
N PHE A 45 0.70 -18.04 -13.97
CA PHE A 45 0.94 -16.77 -13.24
C PHE A 45 -0.25 -16.38 -12.36
N SER A 46 -1.43 -16.20 -12.93
CA SER A 46 -2.63 -15.86 -12.18
C SER A 46 -3.89 -16.20 -12.98
N TYR A 47 -4.71 -17.08 -12.42
CA TYR A 47 -6.00 -17.48 -12.98
C TYR A 47 -6.93 -17.97 -11.87
N THR A 48 -8.24 -17.95 -12.10
CA THR A 48 -9.21 -18.60 -11.23
C THR A 48 -9.52 -19.99 -11.76
N ASP A 49 -9.49 -21.01 -10.89
CA ASP A 49 -9.98 -22.35 -11.25
C ASP A 49 -11.51 -22.41 -11.32
N GLU A 50 -12.06 -23.59 -11.60
CA GLU A 50 -13.52 -23.83 -11.71
C GLU A 50 -14.28 -23.51 -10.42
N SER A 51 -13.60 -23.49 -9.27
CA SER A 51 -14.17 -23.12 -7.97
C SER A 51 -14.06 -21.62 -7.69
N GLY A 52 -13.52 -20.83 -8.63
CA GLY A 52 -13.27 -19.41 -8.47
C GLY A 52 -12.05 -19.07 -7.62
N LYS A 53 -11.21 -20.07 -7.27
CA LYS A 53 -10.02 -19.84 -6.44
C LYS A 53 -8.84 -19.40 -7.31
N TRP A 54 -8.19 -18.31 -6.89
CA TRP A 54 -6.97 -17.82 -7.52
C TRP A 54 -5.81 -18.81 -7.36
N LYS A 55 -5.07 -19.04 -8.44
CA LYS A 55 -3.88 -19.91 -8.52
C LYS A 55 -2.82 -19.33 -9.47
N GLY A 56 -1.57 -19.71 -9.23
CA GLY A 56 -0.41 -19.36 -10.08
C GLY A 56 0.68 -18.60 -9.33
N PHE A 57 1.78 -18.31 -10.01
CA PHE A 57 2.95 -17.65 -9.43
C PHE A 57 2.66 -16.29 -8.79
N ASP A 58 1.91 -15.40 -9.44
CA ASP A 58 1.58 -14.08 -8.89
C ASP A 58 0.77 -14.26 -7.59
N VAL A 59 -0.16 -15.23 -7.59
CA VAL A 59 -1.01 -15.54 -6.42
C VAL A 59 -0.17 -16.03 -5.25
N ASP A 60 0.76 -16.95 -5.51
CA ASP A 60 1.68 -17.47 -4.49
C ASP A 60 2.61 -16.37 -3.97
N HIS A 61 3.07 -15.47 -4.84
CA HIS A 61 3.84 -14.29 -4.45
C HIS A 61 3.04 -13.36 -3.53
N CYS A 62 1.77 -13.09 -3.84
CA CYS A 62 0.90 -12.28 -2.99
C CYS A 62 0.67 -12.94 -1.62
N HIS A 63 0.39 -14.25 -1.58
CA HIS A 63 0.21 -15.00 -0.34
C HIS A 63 1.49 -15.00 0.51
N ALA A 64 2.66 -15.20 -0.10
CA ALA A 64 3.95 -15.13 0.59
C ALA A 64 4.20 -13.73 1.18
N THR A 65 3.88 -12.69 0.43
CA THR A 65 4.00 -11.30 0.89
C THR A 65 3.04 -11.02 2.06
N ALA A 66 1.79 -11.45 1.99
CA ALA A 66 0.85 -11.31 3.11
C ALA A 66 1.27 -12.12 4.33
N ALA A 67 1.78 -13.34 4.15
CA ALA A 67 2.33 -14.12 5.26
C ALA A 67 3.52 -13.40 5.92
N ALA A 68 4.39 -12.75 5.14
CA ALA A 68 5.50 -11.96 5.68
C ALA A 68 5.04 -10.72 6.47
N ILE A 69 3.94 -10.08 6.06
CA ILE A 69 3.42 -8.87 6.72
C ILE A 69 2.57 -9.22 7.95
N PHE A 70 1.70 -10.24 7.84
CA PHE A 70 0.63 -10.52 8.79
C PHE A 70 0.77 -11.85 9.53
N GLY A 71 1.69 -12.74 9.12
CA GLY A 71 1.72 -14.13 9.59
C GLY A 71 0.58 -15.00 9.05
N ASP A 72 -0.23 -14.48 8.12
CA ASP A 72 -1.40 -15.15 7.57
C ASP A 72 -1.45 -14.93 6.04
N PRO A 73 -1.22 -15.98 5.23
CA PRO A 73 -1.22 -15.86 3.78
C PRO A 73 -2.60 -15.50 3.20
N SER A 74 -3.68 -15.71 3.97
CA SER A 74 -5.04 -15.41 3.50
C SER A 74 -5.39 -13.91 3.54
N LYS A 75 -4.54 -13.06 4.13
CA LYS A 75 -4.70 -11.60 4.20
C LYS A 75 -4.36 -10.89 2.88
N VAL A 76 -4.93 -11.40 1.79
CA VAL A 76 -4.75 -10.89 0.43
C VAL A 76 -6.11 -10.64 -0.23
N LYS A 77 -6.20 -9.51 -0.92
CA LYS A 77 -7.24 -9.20 -1.89
C LYS A 77 -6.60 -9.10 -3.27
N PHE A 78 -7.07 -9.91 -4.21
CA PHE A 78 -6.58 -9.87 -5.59
C PHE A 78 -7.26 -8.76 -6.38
N LYS A 79 -6.48 -7.90 -7.04
CA LYS A 79 -6.95 -6.85 -7.96
C LYS A 79 -6.52 -7.21 -9.39
N PRO A 80 -7.41 -7.79 -10.22
CA PRO A 80 -7.05 -8.17 -11.58
C PRO A 80 -6.74 -6.94 -12.43
N ALA A 81 -5.65 -7.00 -13.20
CA ALA A 81 -5.26 -5.97 -14.13
C ALA A 81 -4.64 -6.55 -15.40
N THR A 82 -4.59 -5.72 -16.44
CA THR A 82 -3.86 -6.02 -17.68
C THR A 82 -2.49 -5.35 -17.67
N GLY A 83 -1.60 -5.76 -18.56
CA GLY A 83 -0.31 -5.07 -18.80
C GLY A 83 -0.44 -3.56 -19.02
N LYS A 84 -1.57 -3.09 -19.56
CA LYS A 84 -1.84 -1.66 -19.84
C LYS A 84 -2.34 -0.90 -18.61
N THR A 85 -3.13 -1.53 -17.75
CA THR A 85 -3.86 -0.83 -16.67
C THR A 85 -3.19 -0.89 -15.31
N ARG A 86 -2.26 -1.83 -15.14
CA ARG A 86 -1.72 -2.18 -13.83
C ARG A 86 -0.91 -1.08 -13.12
N PHE A 87 -0.17 -0.27 -13.88
CA PHE A 87 0.57 0.88 -13.31
C PHE A 87 -0.36 2.05 -13.00
N THR A 88 -1.45 2.23 -13.74
CA THR A 88 -2.48 3.22 -13.39
C THR A 88 -3.12 2.87 -12.05
N ILE A 89 -3.46 1.59 -11.84
CA ILE A 89 -4.02 1.08 -10.59
C ILE A 89 -3.03 1.23 -9.43
N LEU A 90 -1.75 0.89 -9.64
CA LEU A 90 -0.71 1.05 -8.63
C LEU A 90 -0.53 2.52 -8.24
N ASN A 91 -0.45 3.41 -9.23
CA ASN A 91 -0.26 4.85 -9.00
C ASN A 91 -1.49 5.53 -8.38
N SER A 92 -2.69 4.99 -8.56
CA SER A 92 -3.91 5.51 -7.91
C SER A 92 -4.09 5.02 -6.47
N GLY A 93 -3.23 4.12 -5.99
CA GLY A 93 -3.35 3.49 -4.67
C GLY A 93 -4.47 2.44 -4.58
N GLU A 94 -5.00 2.00 -5.73
CA GLU A 94 -5.99 0.93 -5.79
C GLU A 94 -5.39 -0.48 -5.63
N GLY A 95 -4.06 -0.59 -5.62
CA GLY A 95 -3.30 -1.78 -5.28
C GLY A 95 -1.95 -1.40 -4.68
N ASP A 96 -1.35 -2.32 -3.93
CA ASP A 96 -0.15 -2.07 -3.13
C ASP A 96 1.13 -2.60 -3.77
N VAL A 97 1.01 -3.70 -4.52
CA VAL A 97 2.13 -4.42 -5.15
C VAL A 97 1.65 -5.14 -6.41
N ILE A 98 2.58 -5.45 -7.31
CA ILE A 98 2.34 -6.16 -8.56
C ILE A 98 3.51 -7.04 -8.97
#